data_AF-A0A7M3WTS7-F1
#
_entry.id   AF-A0A7M3WTS7-F1
#
_cell.length_a   1.000
_cell.length_b   1.000
_cell.length_c   1.000
_cell.angle_alpha   90.00
_cell.angle_beta   90.00
_cell.angle_gamma   90.00
#
_symmetry.space_group_name_H-M   'P 1'
#
loop_
_entity.id
_entity.type
_entity.pdbx_description
1 polymer ?
#
loop_
_entity_poly.entity_id
_entity_poly.type
_entity_poly.pdbx_seq_one_letter_code
_entity_poly.pdbx_strand_id
1 'polypeptide(L)'
;MRQRMIDLVHAEQDRICAALQGIDGGEPREDVWTREGGGGGRSRVFSEGKVFEKAGVNVSVVHGTLRPEAARAMGGGQALGDDEDLDFFATGLSLVLHPWNPMAPTV
;
A
#
# COMPACT_ATOMS: atom_id res chain seq x y z
N MET A 1 5.46 0.98 -18.19
CA MET A 1 4.93 0.06 -17.16
C MET A 1 4.85 0.71 -15.78
N ARG A 2 5.93 1.30 -15.23
CA ARG A 2 5.91 1.93 -13.88
C ARG A 2 4.78 2.95 -13.70
N GLN A 3 4.70 3.97 -14.56
CA GLN A 3 3.66 5.01 -14.47
C GLN A 3 2.24 4.41 -14.50
N ARG A 4 1.97 3.51 -15.45
CA ARG A 4 0.67 2.84 -15.56
C ARG A 4 0.28 2.08 -14.28
N MET A 5 1.24 1.46 -13.60
CA MET A 5 0.97 0.77 -12.33
C MET A 5 0.72 1.75 -11.19
N ILE A 6 1.48 2.86 -11.13
CA ILE A 6 1.26 3.95 -10.16
C ILE A 6 -0.16 4.52 -10.31
N ASP A 7 -0.56 4.83 -11.55
CA ASP A 7 -1.89 5.36 -11.85
C ASP A 7 -2.98 4.36 -11.44
N LEU A 8 -2.77 3.07 -11.72
CA LEU A 8 -3.69 2.00 -11.36
C LEU A 8 -3.88 1.89 -9.83
N VAL A 9 -2.80 1.84 -9.04
CA VAL A 9 -2.93 1.65 -7.59
C VAL A 9 -3.57 2.87 -6.91
N HIS A 10 -3.33 4.08 -7.41
CA HIS A 10 -4.01 5.28 -6.91
C HIS A 10 -5.50 5.28 -7.26
N ALA A 11 -5.85 4.94 -8.51
CA ALA A 11 -7.24 4.83 -8.93
C ALA A 11 -8.00 3.75 -8.13
N GLU A 12 -7.38 2.60 -7.86
CA GLU A 12 -7.98 1.54 -7.04
C GLU A 12 -8.12 1.95 -5.57
N GLN A 13 -7.15 2.68 -5.00
CA GLN A 13 -7.30 3.23 -3.65
C GLN A 13 -8.49 4.19 -3.58
N ASP A 14 -8.65 5.08 -4.57
CA ASP A 14 -9.79 6.00 -4.63
C ASP A 14 -11.12 5.24 -4.76
N ARG A 15 -11.17 4.23 -5.63
CA ARG A 15 -12.36 3.38 -5.82
C ARG A 15 -12.76 2.61 -4.56
N ILE A 16 -11.79 1.99 -3.88
CA ILE A 16 -12.03 1.23 -2.64
C ILE A 16 -12.47 2.17 -1.52
N CYS A 17 -11.79 3.31 -1.34
CA CYS A 17 -12.18 4.29 -0.33
C CYS A 17 -13.60 4.81 -0.57
N ALA A 18 -13.98 5.14 -1.81
CA ALA A 18 -15.34 5.55 -2.12
C ALA A 18 -16.38 4.46 -1.81
N ALA A 19 -16.06 3.19 -2.06
CA ALA A 19 -16.93 2.08 -1.71
C ALA A 19 -17.07 1.92 -0.18
N LEU A 20 -15.98 2.05 0.58
CA LEU A 20 -16.01 2.03 2.04
C LEU A 20 -16.87 3.18 2.59
N GLN A 21 -16.76 4.38 2.03
CA GLN A 21 -17.59 5.52 2.40
C GLN A 21 -19.07 5.29 2.13
N GLY A 22 -19.41 4.66 1.00
CA GLY A 22 -20.80 4.32 0.68
C GLY A 22 -21.42 3.32 1.66
N ILE A 23 -20.62 2.43 2.23
CA ILE A 23 -21.07 1.39 3.19
C ILE A 23 -21.07 1.92 4.63
N ASP A 24 -20.02 2.62 5.01
CA ASP A 24 -19.72 2.96 6.41
C ASP A 24 -20.04 4.42 6.77
N GLY A 25 -19.98 5.31 5.77
CA GLY A 25 -20.00 6.75 5.94
C GLY A 25 -18.65 7.32 6.41
N GLY A 26 -18.58 8.64 6.51
CA GLY A 26 -17.37 9.35 6.98
C GLY A 26 -16.30 9.54 5.90
N GLU A 27 -15.24 10.24 6.27
CA GLU A 27 -14.07 10.50 5.42
C GLU A 27 -12.84 9.83 6.04
N PRO A 28 -11.92 9.28 5.24
CA PRO A 28 -10.69 8.74 5.77
C PRO A 28 -9.79 9.87 6.29
N ARG A 29 -9.01 9.59 7.34
CA ARG A 29 -7.81 10.37 7.60
C ARG A 29 -6.79 10.03 6.53
N GLU A 30 -6.45 11.00 5.69
CA GLU A 30 -5.40 10.86 4.68
C GLU A 30 -4.05 11.38 5.21
N ASP A 31 -2.99 10.63 4.90
CA ASP A 31 -1.62 11.00 5.19
C ASP A 31 -0.76 10.76 3.94
N VAL A 32 -0.26 11.85 3.35
CA VAL A 32 0.67 11.81 2.21
C VAL A 32 2.06 12.04 2.75
N TRP A 33 2.96 11.09 2.48
CA TRP A 33 4.28 11.08 3.07
C TRP A 33 5.36 10.74 2.05
N THR A 34 6.58 11.15 2.36
CA THR A 34 7.78 10.91 1.54
C THR A 34 8.83 10.14 2.35
N ARG A 35 9.67 9.37 1.67
CA ARG A 35 10.77 8.62 2.28
C ARG A 35 12.10 9.25 1.88
N GLU A 36 12.99 9.46 2.85
CA GLU A 36 14.35 9.97 2.59
C GLU A 36 15.12 9.12 1.57
N GLY A 37 14.99 7.79 1.66
CA GLY A 37 15.60 6.84 0.72
C GLY A 37 14.92 6.73 -0.64
N GLY A 38 13.94 7.58 -0.96
CA GLY A 38 13.25 7.62 -2.25
C GLY A 38 11.79 7.16 -2.22
N GLY A 39 10.94 7.93 -2.90
CA GLY A 39 9.52 7.67 -3.03
C GLY A 39 8.69 8.13 -1.83
N GLY A 40 7.60 7.41 -1.56
CA GLY A 40 6.63 7.77 -0.53
C GLY A 40 5.34 6.98 -0.65
N GLY A 41 4.24 7.56 -0.17
CA GLY A 41 2.94 6.93 -0.24
C GLY A 41 1.79 7.82 0.20
N ARG A 42 0.58 7.26 0.09
CA ARG A 42 -0.67 7.83 0.57
C ARG A 42 -1.38 6.80 1.40
N SER A 43 -1.47 7.04 2.70
CA SER A 43 -2.18 6.18 3.64
C SER A 43 -3.56 6.76 3.93
N ARG A 44 -4.61 5.94 3.87
CA ARG A 44 -5.98 6.34 4.22
C ARG A 44 -6.53 5.41 5.27
N VAL A 45 -7.02 5.98 6.36
CA VAL A 45 -7.57 5.21 7.49
C VAL A 45 -8.95 5.71 7.85
N PHE A 46 -9.93 4.82 7.82
CA PHE A 46 -11.23 4.98 8.45
C PHE A 46 -11.17 4.38 9.85
N SER A 47 -11.75 5.06 10.83
CA SER A 47 -11.80 4.62 12.22
C SER A 47 -13.19 4.88 12.78
N GLU A 48 -13.63 4.02 13.69
CA GLU A 48 -14.89 4.19 14.44
C GLU A 48 -16.12 4.36 13.52
N GLY A 49 -16.13 3.59 12.42
CA GLY A 49 -17.27 3.52 11.52
C GLY A 49 -18.45 2.76 12.12
N LYS A 50 -19.57 2.73 11.38
CA LYS A 50 -20.76 1.93 11.68
C LYS A 50 -20.57 0.44 11.38
N VAL A 51 -19.78 0.11 10.36
CA VAL A 51 -19.53 -1.24 9.83
C VAL A 51 -18.11 -1.68 10.15
N PHE A 52 -17.11 -0.82 9.93
CA PHE A 52 -15.71 -1.13 10.24
C PHE A 52 -15.28 -0.45 11.54
N GLU A 53 -14.69 -1.24 12.45
CA GLU A 53 -13.95 -0.70 13.59
C GLU A 53 -12.78 0.14 13.09
N LYS A 54 -12.04 -0.42 12.11
CA LYS A 54 -10.92 0.24 11.47
C LYS A 54 -10.69 -0.33 10.07
N ALA A 55 -10.42 0.54 9.11
CA ALA A 55 -10.10 0.15 7.74
C ALA A 55 -8.94 1.00 7.21
N GLY A 56 -7.86 0.34 6.79
CA GLY A 56 -6.70 0.97 6.18
C GLY A 56 -6.60 0.60 4.70
N VAL A 57 -6.40 1.58 3.82
CA VAL A 57 -6.11 1.38 2.39
C VAL A 57 -4.94 2.28 2.02
N ASN A 58 -3.80 1.67 1.72
CA ASN A 58 -2.53 2.37 1.58
C ASN A 58 -1.95 2.13 0.19
N VAL A 59 -1.34 3.17 -0.37
CA VAL A 59 -0.53 3.10 -1.58
C VAL A 59 0.89 3.50 -1.25
N SER A 60 1.83 2.72 -1.75
CA SER A 60 3.26 3.03 -1.69
C SER A 60 3.84 3.06 -3.09
N VAL A 61 4.70 4.04 -3.35
CA VAL A 61 5.50 4.18 -4.57
C VAL A 61 6.92 4.45 -4.11
N VAL A 62 7.76 3.41 -4.05
CA VAL A 62 9.11 3.48 -3.49
C VAL A 62 10.14 3.09 -4.53
N HIS A 63 11.31 3.71 -4.45
CA HIS A 63 12.46 3.42 -5.29
C HIS A 63 13.72 3.71 -4.50
N GLY A 64 14.85 3.19 -4.97
CA GLY A 64 16.15 3.40 -4.36
C GLY A 64 17.11 2.30 -4.77
N THR A 65 18.06 2.02 -3.90
CA THR A 65 19.12 1.04 -4.13
C THR A 65 19.02 -0.09 -3.09
N LEU A 66 19.06 -1.34 -3.56
CA LEU A 66 19.08 -2.55 -2.76
C LEU A 66 20.49 -3.11 -2.73
N ARG A 67 20.98 -3.41 -1.52
CA ARG A 67 22.19 -4.20 -1.35
C ARG A 67 21.93 -5.65 -1.76
N PRO A 68 22.94 -6.39 -2.27
CA PRO A 68 22.78 -7.79 -2.70
C PRO A 68 22.13 -8.70 -1.65
N GLU A 69 22.49 -8.55 -0.38
CA GLU A 69 21.90 -9.31 0.73
C GLU A 69 20.39 -9.07 0.89
N ALA A 70 19.96 -7.81 0.79
CA ALA A 70 18.55 -7.45 0.87
C ALA A 70 17.77 -7.95 -0.37
N ALA A 71 18.41 -7.94 -1.54
CA ALA A 71 17.82 -8.48 -2.75
C ALA A 71 17.56 -9.99 -2.62
N ARG A 72 18.50 -10.76 -2.05
CA ARG A 72 18.36 -12.22 -1.81
C ARG A 72 17.20 -12.58 -0.88
N ALA A 73 16.84 -11.71 0.06
CA ALA A 73 15.70 -11.92 0.95
C ALA A 73 14.34 -11.73 0.24
N MET A 74 14.31 -11.08 -0.93
CA MET A 74 13.10 -10.94 -1.74
C MET A 74 12.87 -12.20 -2.58
N GLY A 75 11.60 -12.51 -2.84
CA GLY A 75 11.23 -13.63 -3.72
C GLY A 75 11.88 -13.50 -5.10
N GLY A 76 12.63 -14.53 -5.51
CA GLY A 76 13.36 -14.55 -6.78
C GLY A 76 14.73 -13.84 -6.78
N GLY A 77 15.14 -13.25 -5.65
CA GLY A 77 16.38 -12.49 -5.53
C GLY A 77 17.66 -13.31 -5.65
N GLN A 78 17.60 -14.63 -5.49
CA GLN A 78 18.72 -15.55 -5.69
C GLN A 78 19.20 -15.62 -7.16
N ALA A 79 18.39 -15.11 -8.09
CA ALA A 79 18.72 -15.04 -9.52
C ALA A 79 19.38 -13.70 -9.92
N LEU A 80 19.48 -12.75 -8.99
CA LEU A 80 20.13 -11.46 -9.21
C LEU A 80 21.62 -11.60 -8.83
N GLY A 81 22.51 -11.02 -9.63
CA GLY A 81 23.97 -11.12 -9.43
C GLY A 81 24.43 -10.59 -8.07
N ASP A 82 25.60 -11.05 -7.63
CA ASP A 82 26.03 -10.96 -6.23
C ASP A 82 26.92 -9.75 -5.89
N ASP A 83 27.41 -9.02 -6.90
CA ASP A 83 28.58 -8.15 -6.71
C ASP A 83 28.29 -6.64 -6.78
N GLU A 84 27.06 -6.22 -7.10
CA GLU A 84 26.72 -4.80 -7.26
C GLU A 84 25.38 -4.41 -6.62
N ASP A 85 25.32 -3.15 -6.18
CA ASP A 85 24.11 -2.50 -5.71
C ASP A 85 23.07 -2.43 -6.84
N LEU A 86 21.82 -2.78 -6.51
CA LEU A 86 20.74 -2.90 -7.50
C LEU A 86 19.73 -1.78 -7.35
N ASP A 87 19.48 -1.03 -8.42
CA ASP A 87 18.37 -0.10 -8.46
C ASP A 87 17.03 -0.84 -8.45
N PHE A 88 16.10 -0.38 -7.62
CA PHE A 88 14.78 -0.97 -7.52
C PHE A 88 13.66 0.06 -7.58
N PHE A 89 12.50 -0.45 -7.95
CA PHE A 89 11.24 0.25 -7.89
C PHE A 89 10.17 -0.74 -7.44
N ALA A 90 9.37 -0.35 -6.46
CA ALA A 90 8.22 -1.10 -6.01
C ALA A 90 7.04 -0.17 -5.81
N THR A 91 5.88 -0.59 -6.29
CA THR A 91 4.62 0.09 -6.00
C THR A 91 3.54 -0.94 -5.75
N GLY A 92 2.58 -0.59 -4.92
CA GLY A 92 1.48 -1.46 -4.60
C GLY A 92 0.41 -0.77 -3.79
N LEU A 93 -0.77 -1.39 -3.79
CA LEU A 93 -1.86 -1.11 -2.87
C LEU A 93 -1.90 -2.23 -1.83
N SER A 94 -2.02 -1.86 -0.57
CA SER A 94 -2.29 -2.77 0.54
C SER A 94 -3.50 -2.29 1.32
N LEU A 95 -4.26 -3.23 1.88
CA LEU A 95 -5.41 -2.91 2.70
C LEU A 95 -5.56 -3.92 3.82
N VAL A 96 -6.15 -3.47 4.93
CA VAL A 96 -6.65 -4.30 6.02
C VAL A 96 -7.94 -3.67 6.54
N LEU A 97 -9.02 -4.44 6.60
CA LEU A 97 -10.35 -4.00 7.03
C LEU A 97 -10.82 -4.87 8.19
N HIS A 98 -11.17 -4.25 9.32
CA HIS A 98 -11.69 -4.91 10.52
C HIS A 98 -13.15 -4.52 10.73
N PRO A 99 -14.12 -5.39 10.39
CA PRO A 99 -15.52 -5.16 10.70
C PRO A 99 -15.81 -5.24 12.20
N TRP A 100 -16.81 -4.48 12.68
CA TRP A 100 -17.36 -4.66 14.03
C TRP A 100 -18.10 -5.99 14.20
N ASN A 101 -18.79 -6.43 13.14
CA ASN A 101 -19.60 -7.64 13.21
C ASN A 101 -18.70 -8.89 13.18
N PRO A 102 -18.70 -9.75 14.21
CA PRO A 102 -17.84 -10.93 14.27
C PRO A 102 -18.14 -11.97 13.17
N MET A 103 -19.30 -11.89 12.53
CA MET A 103 -19.67 -12.73 11.39
C MET A 103 -19.16 -12.19 10.05
N ALA A 104 -18.64 -10.95 10.01
CA ALA A 104 -17.98 -10.38 8.85
C ALA A 104 -16.45 -10.58 8.99
N PRO A 105 -15.78 -11.17 7.98
CA PRO A 105 -14.36 -11.47 8.09
C PRO A 105 -13.49 -10.22 7.98
N THR A 106 -12.33 -10.26 8.66
CA THR A 106 -11.22 -9.35 8.34
C THR A 106 -10.63 -9.72 6.98
N VAL A 107 -10.28 -8.70 6.19
CA VAL A 107 -9.61 -8.83 4.88
C VAL A 107 -8.39 -7.95 4.85
#